data_AF-A0A655JQS7-F1
#
_entry.id   AF-A0A655JQS7-F1
#
_cell.length_a   1.000
_cell.length_b   1.000
_cell.length_c   1.000
_cell.angle_alpha   90.00
_cell.angle_beta   90.00
_cell.angle_gamma   90.00
#
_symmetry.space_group_name_H-M   'P 1'
#
loop_
_entity.id
_entity.type
_entity.pdbx_description
1 polymer ?
#
loop_
_entity_poly.entity_id
_entity_poly.type
_entity_poly.pdbx_seq_one_letter_code
_entity_poly.pdbx_strand_id
1 'polypeptide(L)' 'MWYLNLKANPKVQVQIKKEVLDLTARDATDEERAEYWPQLVTMYPSYQDYQSWTDRTIPIVVCEP' A
#
# COMPACT_ATOMS: atom_id res chain seq x y z
N MET A 1 -5.93 -11.74 5.76
CA MET A 1 -5.62 -11.07 7.04
C MET A 1 -4.13 -10.69 7.06
N TRP A 2 -3.67 -9.82 6.17
CA TRP A 2 -2.25 -9.42 6.09
C TRP A 2 -2.06 -8.02 6.70
N TYR A 3 -2.98 -7.11 6.41
CA TYR A 3 -2.99 -5.74 6.93
C TYR A 3 -2.85 -5.62 8.46
N LEU A 4 -3.59 -6.45 9.22
CA LEU A 4 -3.47 -6.46 10.69
C LEU A 4 -2.13 -7.00 11.18
N ASN A 5 -1.51 -7.93 10.44
CA ASN A 5 -0.18 -8.44 10.76
C ASN A 5 0.89 -7.38 10.49
N LEU A 6 0.76 -6.58 9.41
CA LEU A 6 1.64 -5.43 9.15
C LEU A 6 1.52 -4.38 10.23
N LYS A 7 0.29 -4.09 10.65
CA LYS A 7 0.03 -3.13 11.73
C LYS A 7 0.61 -3.58 13.07
N ALA A 8 0.67 -4.88 13.31
CA ALA A 8 1.28 -5.46 14.51
C ALA A 8 2.80 -5.60 14.38
N ASN A 9 3.30 -5.93 13.20
CA ASN A 9 4.71 -6.13 12.89
C ASN A 9 5.04 -5.50 11.54
N PRO A 10 5.69 -4.32 11.53
CA PRO A 10 5.99 -3.62 10.28
C PRO A 10 7.13 -4.29 9.50
N LYS A 11 7.90 -5.21 10.08
CA LYS A 11 8.94 -5.94 9.37
C LYS A 11 8.33 -6.98 8.43
N VAL A 12 8.53 -6.79 7.14
CA VAL A 12 8.07 -7.70 6.09
C VAL A 12 9.20 -8.11 5.18
N GLN A 13 9.05 -9.32 4.64
CA GLN A 13 9.92 -9.79 3.58
C GLN A 13 9.13 -9.77 2.28
N VAL A 14 9.57 -8.95 1.33
CA VAL A 14 8.95 -8.82 0.01
C VAL A 14 9.84 -9.51 -1.01
N GLN A 15 9.27 -10.51 -1.68
CA GLN A 15 9.96 -11.20 -2.77
C GLN A 15 9.56 -10.57 -4.11
N ILE A 16 10.52 -9.93 -4.78
CA ILE A 16 10.38 -9.42 -6.14
C ILE A 16 11.14 -10.36 -7.06
N LYS A 17 10.41 -11.25 -7.75
CA LYS A 17 10.99 -12.29 -8.62
C LYS A 17 11.96 -13.20 -7.86
N LYS A 18 13.28 -12.96 -8.00
CA LYS A 18 14.36 -13.72 -7.35
C LYS A 18 15.00 -12.97 -6.17
N GLU A 19 14.66 -11.70 -5.99
CA GLU A 19 15.21 -10.88 -4.91
C GLU A 19 14.26 -10.92 -3.72
N VAL A 20 14.83 -11.16 -2.55
CA VAL A 20 14.12 -11.16 -1.28
C VAL A 20 14.62 -9.95 -0.51
N LEU A 21 13.73 -8.98 -0.29
CA LEU A 21 14.05 -7.73 0.37
C LEU A 21 13.34 -7.71 1.73
N ASP A 22 14.11 -7.51 2.79
CA ASP A 22 13.55 -7.21 4.10
C ASP A 22 13.23 -5.72 4.13
N LEU A 23 11.94 -5.40 4.16
CA LEU A 23 11.38 -4.05 4.11
C LEU A 23 10.57 -3.78 5.37
N THR A 24 10.36 -2.51 5.67
CA THR A 24 9.44 -2.03 6.69
C THR A 24 8.16 -1.55 6.00
N ALA A 25 7.08 -2.31 6.18
CA ALA A 25 5.74 -1.92 5.78
C ALA A 25 5.18 -0.90 6.79
N ARG A 26 4.85 0.28 6.31
CA ARG A 26 4.12 1.30 7.07
C ARG A 26 2.88 1.74 6.32
N ASP A 27 1.86 2.15 7.06
CA ASP A 27 0.72 2.85 6.45
C ASP A 27 1.21 4.20 5.92
N ALA A 28 0.84 4.51 4.67
CA ALA A 28 1.03 5.84 4.10
C ALA A 28 0.21 6.84 4.92
N THR A 29 0.81 8.00 5.19
CA THR A 29 0.06 9.13 5.74
C THR A 29 -0.95 9.65 4.73
N ASP A 30 -1.92 10.45 5.17
CA ASP A 30 -2.95 10.98 4.26
C ASP A 30 -2.35 11.88 3.16
N GLU A 31 -1.26 12.58 3.48
CA GLU A 31 -0.49 13.42 2.55
C GLU A 31 0.22 12.57 1.49
N GLU A 32 0.95 11.54 1.89
CA GLU A 32 1.60 10.60 0.96
C GLU A 32 0.56 9.87 0.11
N ARG A 33 -0.56 9.49 0.72
CA ARG A 33 -1.67 8.87 0.00
C ARG A 33 -2.18 9.79 -1.10
N ALA A 34 -2.39 11.08 -0.82
CA ALA A 34 -2.83 12.04 -1.83
C ALA A 34 -1.82 12.21 -2.98
N GLU A 35 -0.52 12.05 -2.72
CA GLU A 35 0.53 12.11 -3.74
C GLU A 35 0.66 10.82 -4.57
N TYR A 36 0.56 9.65 -3.92
CA TYR A 36 0.67 8.35 -4.59
C TYR A 36 -0.63 7.93 -5.29
N TRP A 37 -1.79 8.33 -4.78
CA TRP A 37 -3.09 7.98 -5.34
C TRP A 37 -3.23 8.30 -6.84
N PRO A 38 -2.93 9.52 -7.33
CA PRO A 38 -3.04 9.82 -8.77
C PRO A 38 -2.07 8.98 -9.62
N GLN A 39 -0.90 8.62 -9.10
CA GLN A 39 0.06 7.74 -9.80
C GLN A 39 -0.48 6.30 -9.88
N LEU A 40 -1.04 5.79 -8.78
CA LEU A 40 -1.66 4.47 -8.73
C LEU A 40 -2.90 4.39 -9.64
N VAL A 41 -3.74 5.42 -9.65
CA VAL A 41 -4.90 5.50 -10.55
C VAL A 41 -4.47 5.60 -12.01
N THR A 42 -3.40 6.34 -12.31
CA THR A 42 -2.85 6.42 -13.67
C THR A 42 -2.35 5.06 -14.15
N MET A 43 -1.70 4.30 -13.27
CA MET A 43 -1.18 2.97 -13.59
C MET A 43 -2.28 1.90 -13.59
N TYR A 44 -3.29 2.07 -12.74
CA TYR A 44 -4.42 1.15 -12.56
C TYR A 44 -5.71 1.95 -12.31
N PRO A 45 -6.43 2.32 -13.38
CA PRO A 45 -7.64 3.16 -13.27
C PRO A 45 -8.75 2.49 -12.45
N SER A 46 -8.75 1.16 -12.35
CA SER A 46 -9.68 0.40 -11.52
C SER A 46 -9.65 0.78 -10.04
N TYR A 47 -8.54 1.35 -9.52
CA TYR A 47 -8.50 1.82 -8.13
C TYR A 47 -9.48 2.95 -7.85
N GLN A 48 -9.79 3.78 -8.85
CA GLN A 48 -10.79 4.84 -8.74
C GLN A 48 -12.21 4.26 -8.63
N ASP A 49 -12.51 3.21 -9.38
CA ASP A 49 -13.78 2.48 -9.25
C ASP A 49 -13.90 1.80 -7.89
N TYR A 50 -12.82 1.17 -7.42
CA TYR A 50 -12.78 0.56 -6.09
C TYR A 50 -13.05 1.57 -4.97
N GLN A 51 -12.45 2.76 -5.05
CA GLN A 51 -12.74 3.84 -4.10
C GLN A 51 -14.19 4.33 -4.22
N SER A 52 -14.75 4.35 -5.42
CA SER A 52 -16.16 4.75 -5.63
C SER A 52 -17.15 3.73 -5.08
N TRP A 53 -16.74 2.46 -4.93
CA TRP A 53 -17.57 1.39 -4.36
C TRP A 53 -17.49 1.28 -2.84
N THR A 54 -16.62 2.04 -2.19
CA THR A 54 -16.39 1.94 -0.74
C THR A 54 -16.16 3.31 -0.12
N ASP A 55 -16.96 3.66 0.89
CA ASP A 55 -16.71 4.85 1.73
C ASP A 55 -15.44 4.72 2.60
N ARG A 56 -14.78 3.55 2.59
CA ARG A 56 -13.56 3.31 3.37
C ARG A 56 -12.34 3.75 2.57
N THR A 57 -11.55 4.64 3.15
CA THR A 57 -10.22 4.97 2.65
C THR A 57 -9.39 3.70 2.49
N ILE A 58 -8.95 3.42 1.26
CA ILE A 58 -8.07 2.29 0.96
C ILE A 58 -6.71 2.61 1.59
N PRO A 59 -6.24 1.84 2.58
CA PRO A 59 -4.94 2.07 3.19
C PRO A 59 -3.86 1.71 2.16
N ILE A 60 -3.01 2.68 1.85
CA ILE A 60 -1.79 2.42 1.09
C ILE A 60 -0.73 1.99 2.08
N VAL A 61 -0.09 0.86 1.82
CA VAL A 61 1.07 0.43 2.59
C VAL A 61 2.31 0.74 1.77
N VAL A 62 3.18 1.57 2.31
CA VAL A 62 4.49 1.87 1.75
C VAL A 62 5.49 0.89 2.35
N CYS A 63 6.20 0.16 1.50
CA CYS A 63 7.29 -0.70 1.92
C CYS A 63 8.61 0.02 1.68
N GLU A 64 9.25 0.47 2.75
CA GLU A 64 10.55 1.14 2.70
C GLU A 64 11.67 0.17 3.10
N PRO A 65 12.82 0.16 2.41
CA PRO A 65 13.99 -0.61 2.81
C PRO A 65 14.66 -0.09 4.08
#